data_AF-A0AAD8FW82-F1
#
_entry.id   AF-A0AAD8FW82-F1
#
_cell.length_a   1.000
_cell.length_b   1.000
_cell.length_c   1.000
_cell.angle_alpha   90.00
_cell.angle_beta   90.00
_cell.angle_gamma   90.00
#
_symmetry.space_group_name_H-M   'P 1'
#
loop_
_entity.id
_entity.type
_entity.pdbx_description
1 polymer ?
#
loop_
_entity_poly.entity_id
_entity_poly.type
_entity_poly.pdbx_seq_one_letter_code
_entity_poly.pdbx_strand_id
1 'polypeptide(L)'
;MQSLSELALKYGICVAYQATIPPYSEDTRAQMLQMIKGIVQTKVNVVVVFSSNRKASGFFSVVIEQNITNKVWIGSEDWSISTLVSRLPQIKSIGSVMGISVKAAEMPGFAEFEARSIESENSKANEELVCQSETFSEILTCYQLLQQIKQVNISIHDAPLYFDNNGDPPTGYDIIAWDWVNDSVSYKVIGSYSPNPETLLINRDLINWNAKDKKTVPISACSAECWKGYRRVLTGAHVCCFNCEACPAGTYVDINDLVNCKPCEKDQWSLPESDACLNRTVEYLPWNDITSAVLIITSVMTLLLTVATAGLFLLNLNTPVVKSASGKTCLLMLSSLACASCSVFGHFGVPTAVGCAFLRELFCLSFTICLSCIAVRSFQIVCIFKMSGKLPKAYEFWTKNNGPHVFILVSSAIGFFISLLRIVLDRPVPIENYSISPDKIVLECSGTQSVGSAMETGYMGLLSFLCFAFSYMGKDLPANYNEAKCVTFSLLLYLVSWLGFYTTYAVYKGKYTPAFNIVAVLASVLGMLGGYFMPKCYIILLKPQLNTAAHFQNCIQMYTTKKSDH
;
A
#
# COMPACT_ATOMS: atom_id res chain seq x y z
N MET A 1 -12.69 47.57 -0.69
CA MET A 1 -12.96 46.36 0.13
C MET A 1 -13.43 45.18 -0.71
N GLN A 2 -14.48 45.31 -1.52
CA GLN A 2 -14.99 44.19 -2.34
C GLN A 2 -13.92 43.59 -3.28
N SER A 3 -13.14 44.44 -3.97
CA SER A 3 -12.03 43.99 -4.82
C SER A 3 -10.95 43.24 -4.04
N LEU A 4 -10.67 43.65 -2.79
CA LEU A 4 -9.70 42.96 -1.93
C LEU A 4 -10.20 41.58 -1.53
N SER A 5 -11.48 41.43 -1.14
CA SER A 5 -12.05 40.12 -0.78
C SER A 5 -12.07 39.16 -1.97
N GLU A 6 -12.39 39.64 -3.18
CA GLU A 6 -12.39 38.82 -4.39
C GLU A 6 -10.98 38.39 -4.80
N LEU A 7 -10.01 39.31 -4.70
CA LEU A 7 -8.62 39.02 -5.03
C LEU A 7 -7.98 38.07 -3.99
N ALA A 8 -8.28 38.26 -2.70
CA ALA A 8 -7.79 37.41 -1.62
C ALA A 8 -8.12 35.93 -1.85
N LEU A 9 -9.34 35.63 -2.31
CA LEU A 9 -9.77 34.27 -2.61
C LEU A 9 -8.94 33.62 -3.73
N LYS A 10 -8.54 34.39 -4.76
CA LYS A 10 -7.69 33.89 -5.85
C LYS A 10 -6.30 33.49 -5.38
N TYR A 11 -5.82 34.09 -4.29
CA TYR A 11 -4.55 33.77 -3.65
C TYR A 11 -4.70 32.78 -2.47
N GLY A 12 -5.87 32.15 -2.30
CA GLY A 12 -6.11 31.18 -1.23
C GLY A 12 -6.21 31.79 0.17
N ILE A 13 -6.46 33.10 0.28
CA ILE A 13 -6.60 33.81 1.55
C ILE A 13 -8.08 33.85 1.95
N CYS A 14 -8.42 33.28 3.10
CA CYS A 14 -9.79 33.27 3.61
C CYS A 14 -10.13 34.51 4.44
N VAL A 15 -11.30 35.10 4.18
CA VAL A 15 -11.87 36.19 4.97
C VAL A 15 -12.88 35.63 5.95
N ALA A 16 -12.58 35.69 7.26
CA ALA A 16 -13.45 35.15 8.30
C ALA A 16 -14.63 36.06 8.65
N TYR A 17 -14.44 37.38 8.54
CA TYR A 17 -15.46 38.38 8.86
C TYR A 17 -15.25 39.63 8.00
N GLN A 18 -16.35 40.18 7.47
CA GLN A 18 -16.36 41.41 6.69
C GLN A 18 -17.47 42.32 7.18
N ALA A 19 -17.15 43.60 7.41
CA ALA A 19 -18.11 44.61 7.81
C ALA A 19 -17.73 45.99 7.28
N THR A 20 -18.70 46.91 7.28
CA THR A 20 -18.52 48.30 6.87
C THR A 20 -18.55 49.20 8.10
N ILE A 21 -17.52 50.02 8.27
CA ILE A 21 -17.42 50.96 9.40
C ILE A 21 -18.39 52.14 9.17
N PRO A 22 -19.41 52.32 10.05
CA PRO A 22 -20.32 53.45 9.93
C PRO A 22 -19.63 54.76 10.36
N PRO A 23 -20.19 55.93 10.01
CA PRO A 23 -19.79 57.19 10.64
C PRO A 23 -19.94 57.10 12.16
N TYR A 24 -19.03 57.70 12.92
CA TYR A 24 -19.07 57.63 14.39
C TYR A 24 -20.18 58.53 14.96
N SER A 25 -21.20 57.92 15.56
CA SER A 25 -22.31 58.57 16.26
C SER A 25 -22.91 57.64 17.32
N GLU A 26 -23.74 58.16 18.23
CA GLU A 26 -24.44 57.34 19.23
C GLU A 26 -25.34 56.27 18.57
N ASP A 27 -26.05 56.62 17.50
CA ASP A 27 -26.95 55.70 16.79
C ASP A 27 -26.22 54.51 16.15
N THR A 28 -24.96 54.69 15.76
CA THR A 28 -24.15 53.68 15.07
C THR A 28 -23.25 52.89 16.02
N ARG A 29 -23.20 53.28 17.30
CA ARG A 29 -22.37 52.64 18.34
C ARG A 29 -22.69 51.15 18.49
N ALA A 30 -23.97 50.78 18.48
CA ALA A 30 -24.40 49.38 18.57
C ALA A 30 -23.87 48.53 17.41
N GLN A 31 -23.86 49.09 16.19
CA GLN A 31 -23.29 48.45 15.01
C GLN A 31 -21.77 48.27 15.15
N MET A 32 -21.07 49.26 15.70
CA MET A 32 -19.63 49.13 15.98
C MET A 32 -19.33 48.01 16.99
N LEU A 33 -20.10 47.93 18.08
CA LEU A 33 -19.96 46.85 19.06
C LEU A 33 -20.21 45.47 18.45
N GLN A 34 -21.18 45.36 17.53
CA GLN A 34 -21.43 44.12 16.80
C GLN A 34 -20.24 43.73 15.91
N MET A 35 -19.58 44.70 15.28
CA MET A 35 -18.36 44.43 14.50
C MET A 35 -17.21 43.93 15.37
N ILE A 36 -16.98 44.57 16.52
CA ILE A 36 -15.97 44.12 17.49
C ILE A 36 -16.27 42.70 17.96
N LYS A 37 -17.53 42.39 18.26
CA LYS A 37 -17.95 41.04 18.62
C LYS A 37 -17.63 40.03 17.52
N GLY A 38 -17.84 40.37 16.25
CA GLY A 38 -17.47 39.52 15.10
C GLY A 38 -15.96 39.26 15.02
N ILE A 39 -15.13 40.28 15.24
CA ILE A 39 -13.66 40.15 15.27
C ILE A 39 -13.22 39.22 16.41
N VAL A 40 -13.81 39.35 17.59
CA VAL A 40 -13.48 38.49 18.75
C VAL A 40 -13.92 37.05 18.51
N GLN A 41 -15.14 36.84 18.01
CA GLN A 41 -15.70 35.50 17.78
C GLN A 41 -14.92 34.71 16.73
N THR A 42 -14.40 35.37 15.69
CA THR A 42 -13.62 34.71 14.63
C THR A 42 -12.19 34.38 15.04
N LYS A 43 -11.71 34.89 16.18
CA LYS A 43 -10.35 34.64 16.71
C LYS A 43 -9.21 34.96 15.73
N VAL A 44 -9.46 35.79 14.71
CA VAL A 44 -8.45 36.22 13.76
C VAL A 44 -7.38 37.07 14.45
N ASN A 45 -6.13 36.92 14.04
CA ASN A 45 -5.02 37.72 14.59
C ASN A 45 -4.73 38.96 13.74
N VAL A 46 -5.11 38.96 12.46
CA VAL A 46 -4.90 40.06 11.51
C VAL A 46 -6.24 40.67 11.12
N VAL A 47 -6.34 41.99 11.15
CA VAL A 47 -7.54 42.75 10.75
C VAL A 47 -7.13 43.83 9.75
N VAL A 48 -7.71 43.79 8.54
CA VAL A 48 -7.48 44.80 7.51
C VAL A 48 -8.57 45.86 7.61
N VAL A 49 -8.16 47.13 7.80
CA VAL A 49 -9.06 48.25 7.96
C VAL A 49 -8.83 49.24 6.82
N PHE A 50 -9.77 49.27 5.89
CA PHE A 50 -9.82 50.28 4.83
C PHE A 50 -10.85 51.34 5.20
N SER A 51 -10.40 52.52 5.61
CA SER A 51 -11.26 53.55 6.21
C SER A 51 -10.65 54.93 6.07
N SER A 52 -11.47 55.97 6.24
CA SER A 52 -10.96 57.32 6.44
C SER A 52 -10.48 57.53 7.88
N ASN A 53 -9.60 58.50 8.11
CA ASN A 53 -9.06 58.81 9.43
C ASN A 53 -10.15 59.12 10.48
N ARG A 54 -11.23 59.83 10.11
CA ARG A 54 -12.36 60.15 11.01
C ARG A 54 -13.12 58.90 11.45
N LYS A 55 -13.45 58.03 10.50
CA LYS A 55 -14.17 56.77 10.78
C LYS A 55 -13.28 55.80 11.55
N ALA A 56 -12.01 55.70 11.17
CA ALA A 56 -11.02 54.88 11.88
C ALA A 56 -10.84 55.35 13.32
N SER A 57 -10.77 56.66 13.57
CA SER A 57 -10.64 57.22 14.92
C SER A 57 -11.81 56.78 15.82
N GLY A 58 -13.06 56.96 15.37
CA GLY A 58 -14.22 56.48 16.11
C GLY A 58 -14.25 54.97 16.32
N PHE A 59 -13.88 54.20 15.30
CA PHE A 59 -13.78 52.73 15.40
C PHE A 59 -12.73 52.30 16.43
N PHE A 60 -11.51 52.85 16.38
CA PHE A 60 -10.44 52.49 17.30
C PHE A 60 -10.70 52.95 18.73
N SER A 61 -11.44 54.04 18.95
CA SER A 61 -11.95 54.38 20.29
C SER A 61 -12.78 53.23 20.88
N VAL A 62 -13.70 52.64 20.09
CA VAL A 62 -14.50 51.49 20.52
C VAL A 62 -13.63 50.23 20.70
N VAL A 63 -12.63 50.00 19.84
CA VAL A 63 -11.67 48.88 19.98
C VAL A 63 -10.94 48.94 21.33
N ILE A 64 -10.48 50.14 21.72
CA ILE A 64 -9.77 50.39 22.98
C ILE A 64 -10.72 50.21 24.17
N GLU A 65 -11.93 50.78 24.11
CA GLU A 65 -12.97 50.62 25.14
C GLU A 65 -13.32 49.15 25.40
N GLN A 66 -13.31 48.32 24.35
CA GLN A 66 -13.57 46.89 24.43
C GLN A 66 -12.34 46.04 24.79
N ASN A 67 -11.20 46.66 25.13
CA ASN A 67 -9.94 46.01 25.50
C ASN A 67 -9.44 44.97 24.48
N ILE A 68 -9.63 45.24 23.19
CA ILE A 68 -9.11 44.38 22.13
C ILE A 68 -7.61 44.63 21.98
N THR A 69 -6.81 43.61 22.30
CA THR A 69 -5.34 43.67 22.29
C THR A 69 -4.74 42.56 21.43
N ASN A 70 -3.41 42.60 21.24
CA ASN A 70 -2.63 41.54 20.56
C ASN A 70 -3.10 41.22 19.13
N LYS A 71 -3.62 42.21 18.41
CA LYS A 71 -3.96 42.09 16.98
C LYS A 71 -2.87 42.71 16.11
N VAL A 72 -2.90 42.36 14.83
CA VAL A 72 -2.17 43.05 13.78
C VAL A 72 -3.18 43.80 12.93
N TRP A 73 -3.05 45.12 12.88
CA TRP A 73 -3.93 45.99 12.12
C TRP A 73 -3.22 46.42 10.85
N ILE A 74 -3.84 46.20 9.69
CA ILE A 74 -3.33 46.64 8.39
C ILE A 74 -4.20 47.80 7.91
N GLY A 75 -3.59 48.97 7.76
CA GLY A 75 -4.29 50.21 7.44
C GLY A 75 -4.12 50.71 6.02
N SER A 76 -5.20 51.32 5.50
CA SER A 76 -5.17 52.15 4.31
C SER A 76 -4.45 53.47 4.56
N GLU A 77 -4.04 54.10 3.46
CA GLU A 77 -3.29 55.35 3.41
C GLU A 77 -3.79 56.45 4.36
N ASP A 78 -5.10 56.74 4.34
CA ASP A 78 -5.63 57.92 5.04
C ASP A 78 -5.48 57.85 6.58
N TRP A 79 -5.54 56.66 7.19
CA TRP A 79 -5.51 56.54 8.66
C TRP A 79 -4.19 56.01 9.22
N SER A 80 -3.40 55.29 8.41
CA SER A 80 -2.14 54.65 8.83
C SER A 80 -1.11 55.66 9.36
N ILE A 81 -1.07 56.86 8.78
CA ILE A 81 -0.20 57.97 9.18
C ILE A 81 -0.93 59.10 9.93
N SER A 82 -2.21 58.91 10.25
CA SER A 82 -3.03 59.99 10.82
C SER A 82 -2.76 60.20 12.31
N THR A 83 -2.46 61.45 12.68
CA THR A 83 -2.36 61.86 14.08
C THR A 83 -3.70 61.80 14.82
N LEU A 84 -4.83 61.81 14.10
CA LEU A 84 -6.17 61.68 14.70
C LEU A 84 -6.41 60.27 15.28
N VAL A 85 -5.73 59.27 14.73
CA VAL A 85 -5.80 57.88 15.22
C VAL A 85 -4.65 57.57 16.16
N SER A 86 -3.43 57.97 15.82
CA SER A 86 -2.24 57.62 16.62
C SER A 86 -2.12 58.34 17.96
N ARG A 87 -2.85 59.45 18.16
CA ARG A 87 -2.94 60.17 19.44
C ARG A 87 -4.11 59.73 20.32
N LEU A 88 -4.88 58.71 19.91
CA LEU A 88 -5.97 58.19 20.76
C LEU A 88 -5.42 57.65 22.09
N PRO A 89 -6.07 57.93 23.23
CA PRO A 89 -5.63 57.42 24.52
C PRO A 89 -5.55 55.89 24.51
N GLN A 90 -4.42 55.32 24.99
CA GLN A 90 -4.20 53.87 25.06
C GLN A 90 -4.18 53.12 23.71
N ILE A 91 -4.07 53.82 22.57
CA ILE A 91 -4.01 53.17 21.25
C ILE A 91 -2.88 52.14 21.14
N LYS A 92 -1.76 52.32 21.86
CA LYS A 92 -0.64 51.36 21.91
C LYS A 92 -1.06 49.95 22.37
N SER A 93 -2.17 49.81 23.10
CA SER A 93 -2.66 48.54 23.61
C SER A 93 -3.25 47.63 22.52
N ILE A 94 -3.69 48.18 21.39
CA ILE A 94 -4.46 47.43 20.38
C ILE A 94 -3.64 46.36 19.65
N GLY A 95 -2.31 46.46 19.70
CA GLY A 95 -1.41 45.55 19.01
C GLY A 95 -0.40 46.24 18.10
N SER A 96 0.01 45.54 17.05
CA SER A 96 0.89 46.07 16.01
C SER A 96 0.07 46.72 14.90
N VAL A 97 0.50 47.87 14.40
CA VAL A 97 -0.13 48.56 13.26
C VAL A 97 0.88 48.64 12.12
N MET A 98 0.46 48.15 10.96
CA MET A 98 1.13 48.34 9.68
C MET A 98 0.20 49.09 8.76
N GLY A 99 0.75 49.83 7.82
CA GLY A 99 -0.06 50.53 6.86
C GLY A 99 0.71 50.86 5.60
N ILE A 100 -0.02 51.52 4.71
CA ILE A 100 0.49 51.96 3.43
C ILE A 100 0.53 53.49 3.48
N SER A 101 1.53 54.12 2.87
CA SER A 101 1.62 55.56 2.64
C SER A 101 1.99 55.80 1.19
N VAL A 102 1.51 56.87 0.57
CA VAL A 102 2.03 57.30 -0.74
C VAL A 102 3.49 57.70 -0.56
N LYS A 103 4.34 57.33 -1.53
CA LYS A 103 5.75 57.71 -1.54
C LYS A 103 5.87 59.23 -1.52
N ALA A 104 6.57 59.76 -0.52
CA ALA A 104 6.86 61.18 -0.45
C ALA A 104 7.81 61.56 -1.58
N ALA A 105 7.46 62.60 -2.34
CA ALA A 105 8.36 63.27 -3.26
C ALA A 105 8.84 64.57 -2.60
N GLU A 106 10.15 64.79 -2.54
CA GLU A 106 10.67 66.08 -2.11
C GLU A 106 10.31 67.14 -3.17
N MET A 107 9.74 68.25 -2.71
CA MET A 107 9.46 69.43 -3.55
C MET A 107 10.36 70.58 -3.10
N PRO A 108 11.57 70.72 -3.70
CA PRO A 108 12.47 71.81 -3.37
C PRO A 108 11.79 73.17 -3.58
N GLY A 109 11.96 74.11 -2.65
CA GLY A 109 11.27 75.41 -2.71
C GLY A 109 9.91 75.44 -2.01
N PHE A 110 9.28 74.28 -1.72
CA PHE A 110 7.95 74.26 -1.11
C PHE A 110 7.97 74.73 0.35
N ALA A 111 9.00 74.36 1.12
CA ALA A 111 9.14 74.82 2.50
C ALA A 111 9.38 76.33 2.58
N GLU A 112 10.21 76.90 1.67
CA GLU A 112 10.37 78.35 1.58
C GLU A 112 9.09 79.03 1.11
N PHE A 113 8.35 78.42 0.18
CA PHE A 113 7.06 78.93 -0.27
C PHE A 113 6.03 78.94 0.87
N GLU A 114 5.95 77.88 1.68
CA GLU A 114 5.08 77.79 2.84
C GLU A 114 5.43 78.88 3.86
N ALA A 115 6.72 79.02 4.19
CA ALA A 115 7.20 80.06 5.10
C ALA A 115 6.86 81.47 4.61
N ARG A 116 7.11 81.76 3.32
CA ARG A 116 6.77 83.05 2.70
C ARG A 116 5.27 83.30 2.62
N SER A 117 4.47 82.26 2.42
CA SER A 117 3.01 82.38 2.34
C SER A 117 2.42 82.74 3.70
N ILE A 118 2.95 82.15 4.77
CA ILE A 118 2.61 82.52 6.16
C ILE A 118 3.06 83.95 6.47
N GLU A 119 4.24 84.38 6.00
CA GLU A 119 4.69 85.78 6.10
C GLU A 119 3.80 86.75 5.30
N SER A 120 3.33 86.34 4.11
CA SER A 120 2.42 87.10 3.24
C SER A 120 1.03 87.27 3.87
N GLU A 121 0.49 86.24 4.54
CA GLU A 121 -0.79 86.35 5.25
C GLU A 121 -0.70 87.27 6.47
N ASN A 122 0.44 87.26 7.17
CA ASN A 122 0.68 88.19 8.28
C ASN A 122 0.93 89.64 7.84
N SER A 123 1.22 89.89 6.55
CA SER A 123 1.48 91.22 5.99
C SER A 123 0.35 91.78 5.12
N LYS A 124 -0.70 91.00 4.81
CA LYS A 124 -1.90 91.46 4.09
C LYS A 124 -2.97 92.00 5.04
N ALA A 125 -2.68 93.13 5.67
CA ALA A 125 -3.69 94.14 5.97
C ALA A 125 -3.39 95.36 5.07
N ASN A 126 -4.20 95.53 4.02
CA ASN A 126 -4.18 96.59 3.01
C ASN A 126 -3.22 96.38 1.82
N GLU A 127 -3.70 95.67 0.79
CA GLU A 127 -3.61 96.09 -0.62
C GLU A 127 -4.46 95.17 -1.51
N GLU A 128 -5.45 95.73 -2.21
CA GLU A 128 -6.27 95.03 -3.20
C GLU A 128 -5.44 94.74 -4.46
N LEU A 129 -5.24 93.46 -4.77
CA LEU A 129 -4.61 93.04 -6.00
C LEU A 129 -5.61 93.14 -7.17
N VAL A 130 -5.44 94.14 -8.03
CA VAL A 130 -6.18 94.26 -9.30
C VAL A 130 -5.57 93.29 -10.31
N CYS A 131 -6.30 92.23 -10.67
CA CYS A 131 -5.93 91.36 -11.79
C CYS A 131 -6.29 92.04 -13.11
N GLN A 132 -5.29 92.37 -13.93
CA GLN A 132 -5.52 92.71 -15.34
C GLN A 132 -5.82 91.42 -16.11
N SER A 133 -6.97 91.40 -16.80
CA SER A 133 -7.39 90.25 -17.60
C SER A 133 -6.63 90.26 -18.92
N GLU A 134 -5.69 89.34 -19.12
CA GLU A 134 -5.27 88.96 -20.46
C GLU A 134 -6.35 88.07 -21.07
N THR A 135 -6.90 88.50 -22.20
CA THR A 135 -7.89 87.76 -23.00
C THR A 135 -7.30 86.43 -23.45
N PHE A 136 -7.87 85.31 -23.00
CA PHE A 136 -7.47 83.99 -23.45
C PHE A 136 -8.27 83.56 -24.68
N SER A 137 -7.54 83.18 -25.73
CA SER A 137 -8.03 82.68 -27.01
C SER A 137 -8.41 81.18 -26.90
N GLU A 138 -9.48 80.80 -27.61
CA GLU A 138 -10.02 79.44 -27.80
C GLU A 138 -10.49 78.66 -26.56
N ILE A 139 -11.80 78.39 -26.48
CA ILE A 139 -12.41 77.49 -25.49
C ILE A 139 -12.03 76.05 -25.84
N LEU A 140 -11.01 75.51 -25.19
CA LEU A 140 -10.68 74.08 -25.26
C LEU A 140 -11.84 73.26 -24.68
N THR A 141 -12.36 72.30 -25.44
CA THR A 141 -13.41 71.41 -24.93
C THR A 141 -12.85 70.37 -23.95
N CYS A 142 -13.65 69.92 -22.97
CA CYS A 142 -13.22 68.89 -22.00
C CYS A 142 -12.73 67.61 -22.67
N TYR A 143 -13.28 67.25 -23.84
CA TYR A 143 -12.86 66.07 -24.59
C TYR A 143 -11.46 66.23 -25.20
N GLN A 144 -11.19 67.38 -25.81
CA GLN A 144 -9.86 67.70 -26.35
C GLN A 144 -8.82 67.75 -25.23
N LEU A 145 -9.16 68.32 -24.08
CA LEU A 145 -8.30 68.33 -22.89
C LEU A 145 -8.00 66.90 -22.38
N LEU A 146 -9.02 66.04 -22.29
CA LEU A 146 -8.83 64.65 -21.85
C LEU A 146 -7.89 63.86 -22.77
N GLN A 147 -7.97 64.08 -24.09
CA GLN A 147 -7.05 63.45 -25.05
C GLN A 147 -5.60 63.86 -24.80
N GLN A 148 -5.36 65.12 -24.44
CA GLN A 148 -4.02 65.62 -24.12
C GLN A 148 -3.53 65.07 -22.76
N ILE A 149 -4.39 65.05 -21.74
CA ILE A 149 -4.04 64.51 -20.41
C ILE A 149 -3.63 63.03 -20.51
N LYS A 150 -4.33 62.23 -21.32
CA LYS A 150 -3.99 60.81 -21.54
C LYS A 150 -2.63 60.57 -22.22
N GLN A 151 -2.04 61.59 -22.83
CA GLN A 151 -0.73 61.51 -23.50
C GLN A 151 0.41 62.03 -22.61
N VAL A 152 0.12 62.50 -21.40
CA VAL A 152 1.14 62.99 -20.46
C VAL A 152 2.06 61.84 -20.06
N ASN A 153 3.35 62.02 -20.32
CA ASN A 153 4.43 61.17 -19.83
C ASN A 153 5.64 62.07 -19.56
N ILE A 154 5.74 62.54 -18.33
CA ILE A 154 6.79 63.47 -17.88
C ILE A 154 7.49 62.89 -16.64
N SER A 155 8.65 63.43 -16.28
CA SER A 155 9.30 63.13 -15.02
C SER A 155 9.40 64.40 -14.18
N ILE A 156 8.95 64.33 -12.93
CA ILE A 156 9.02 65.41 -11.95
C ILE A 156 9.97 64.95 -10.85
N HIS A 157 11.15 65.56 -10.75
CA HIS A 157 12.17 65.22 -9.73
C HIS A 157 12.45 63.70 -9.63
N ASP A 158 12.75 63.07 -10.77
CA ASP A 158 13.01 61.62 -10.91
C ASP A 158 11.81 60.70 -10.63
N ALA A 159 10.62 61.24 -10.39
CA ALA A 159 9.36 60.49 -10.34
C ALA A 159 8.66 60.53 -11.71
N PRO A 160 8.39 59.37 -12.35
CA PRO A 160 7.64 59.33 -13.59
C PRO A 160 6.15 59.63 -13.34
N LEU A 161 5.57 60.54 -14.12
CA LEU A 161 4.15 60.84 -14.14
C LEU A 161 3.61 60.49 -15.54
N TYR A 162 2.83 59.42 -15.58
CA TYR A 162 2.08 59.00 -16.74
C TYR A 162 0.70 58.48 -16.30
N PHE A 163 -0.22 58.29 -17.25
CA PHE A 163 -1.51 57.67 -16.97
C PHE A 163 -1.63 56.36 -17.75
N ASP A 164 -2.15 55.32 -17.11
CA ASP A 164 -2.45 54.06 -17.79
C ASP A 164 -3.72 54.15 -18.67
N ASN A 165 -4.13 53.02 -19.25
CA ASN A 165 -5.33 52.97 -20.11
C ASN A 165 -6.63 53.38 -19.37
N ASN A 166 -6.67 53.24 -18.05
CA ASN A 166 -7.79 53.61 -17.19
C ASN A 166 -7.71 55.07 -16.70
N GLY A 167 -6.57 55.73 -16.89
CA GLY A 167 -6.32 57.07 -16.39
C GLY A 167 -5.68 57.10 -15.00
N ASP A 168 -5.10 55.99 -14.54
CA ASP A 168 -4.49 55.88 -13.22
C ASP A 168 -2.98 56.18 -13.29
N PRO A 169 -2.43 56.97 -12.33
CA PRO A 169 -1.01 57.26 -12.27
C PRO A 169 -0.20 56.07 -11.68
N PRO A 170 1.13 56.02 -11.90
CA PRO A 170 2.01 55.01 -11.31
C PRO A 170 2.24 55.25 -9.81
N THR A 171 1.22 55.03 -8.99
CA THR A 171 1.30 55.25 -7.54
C THR A 171 2.10 54.12 -6.88
N GLY A 172 3.36 54.40 -6.58
CA GLY A 172 4.15 53.60 -5.64
C GLY A 172 3.78 53.90 -4.20
N TYR A 173 3.92 52.92 -3.32
CA TYR A 173 3.63 53.07 -1.91
C TYR A 173 4.83 52.72 -1.03
N ASP A 174 4.95 53.39 0.10
CA ASP A 174 5.78 52.96 1.21
C ASP A 174 4.96 52.09 2.16
N ILE A 175 5.56 51.00 2.62
CA ILE A 175 5.00 50.15 3.66
C ILE A 175 5.58 50.62 4.98
N ILE A 176 4.71 51.00 5.90
CA ILE A 176 5.10 51.54 7.19
C ILE A 176 4.64 50.64 8.34
N ALA A 177 5.40 50.67 9.43
CA ALA A 177 5.00 50.10 10.71
C ALA A 177 5.06 51.18 11.79
N TRP A 178 4.13 51.11 12.74
CA TRP A 178 4.17 51.93 13.94
C TRP A 178 5.24 51.39 14.88
N ASP A 179 6.20 52.25 15.22
CA ASP A 179 7.21 51.98 16.23
C ASP A 179 7.01 52.95 17.40
N TRP A 180 7.05 52.44 18.63
CA TRP A 180 6.70 53.24 19.80
C TRP A 180 7.97 53.72 20.51
N VAL A 181 8.18 55.04 20.53
CA VAL A 181 9.33 55.67 21.18
C VAL A 181 8.80 56.68 22.22
N ASN A 182 9.10 56.47 23.51
CA ASN A 182 8.68 57.36 24.61
C ASN A 182 7.18 57.72 24.58
N ASP A 183 6.32 56.71 24.36
CA ASP A 183 4.85 56.84 24.23
C ASP A 183 4.33 57.73 23.09
N SER A 184 5.22 58.16 22.20
CA SER A 184 4.89 58.73 20.89
C SER A 184 5.06 57.67 19.80
N VAL A 185 4.22 57.75 18.76
CA VAL A 185 4.36 56.90 17.58
C VAL A 185 5.42 57.50 16.65
N SER A 186 6.30 56.64 16.14
CA SER A 186 7.18 56.90 15.02
C SER A 186 6.76 56.01 13.86
N TYR A 187 6.54 56.60 12.69
CA TYR A 187 6.17 55.87 11.47
C TYR A 187 7.44 55.43 10.75
N LYS A 188 7.78 54.14 10.84
CA LYS A 188 9.00 53.61 10.23
C LYS A 188 8.69 52.99 8.87
N VAL A 189 9.37 53.43 7.83
CA VAL A 189 9.32 52.77 6.51
C VAL A 189 10.05 51.43 6.62
N ILE A 190 9.31 50.35 6.40
CA ILE A 190 9.78 48.95 6.48
C ILE A 190 9.85 48.29 5.10
N GLY A 191 9.33 48.94 4.06
CA GLY A 191 9.25 48.38 2.73
C GLY A 191 8.71 49.36 1.71
N SER A 192 8.65 48.94 0.45
CA SER A 192 8.03 49.71 -0.62
C SER A 192 7.36 48.80 -1.64
N TYR A 193 6.31 49.33 -2.27
CA TYR A 193 5.62 48.75 -3.42
C TYR A 193 5.86 49.64 -4.64
N SER A 194 6.17 49.01 -5.77
CA SER A 194 6.24 49.68 -7.07
C SER A 194 5.31 48.96 -8.05
N PRO A 195 4.46 49.69 -8.81
CA PRO A 195 3.51 49.07 -9.74
C PRO A 195 4.15 48.60 -11.05
N ASN A 196 5.35 49.11 -11.41
CA ASN A 196 6.03 48.75 -12.66
C ASN A 196 7.56 48.71 -12.51
N PRO A 197 8.21 47.52 -12.50
CA PRO A 197 7.57 46.20 -12.41
C PRO A 197 6.85 46.02 -11.07
N GLU A 198 5.75 45.25 -11.05
CA GLU A 198 5.00 44.96 -9.83
C GLU A 198 5.91 44.24 -8.82
N THR A 199 6.33 44.97 -7.79
CA THR A 199 7.32 44.49 -6.81
C THR A 199 6.96 44.99 -5.42
N LEU A 200 6.89 44.07 -4.46
CA LEU A 200 6.71 44.36 -3.04
C LEU A 200 7.96 43.94 -2.28
N LEU A 201 8.66 44.92 -1.71
CA LEU A 201 9.86 44.71 -0.90
C LEU A 201 9.53 45.02 0.56
N ILE A 202 9.74 44.07 1.45
CA ILE A 202 9.51 44.25 2.89
C ILE A 202 10.73 43.74 3.65
N ASN A 203 11.35 44.61 4.44
CA ASN A 203 12.40 44.24 5.37
C ASN A 203 11.78 43.80 6.71
N ARG A 204 11.79 42.48 6.93
CA ARG A 204 11.18 41.86 8.12
C ARG A 204 11.90 42.21 9.41
N ASP A 205 13.20 42.51 9.36
CA ASP A 205 14.02 42.80 10.55
C ASP A 205 13.69 44.16 11.17
N LEU A 206 13.04 45.05 10.41
CA LEU A 206 12.62 46.36 10.88
C LEU A 206 11.26 46.33 11.61
N ILE A 207 10.57 45.19 11.63
CA ILE A 207 9.21 45.05 12.18
C ILE A 207 9.27 44.58 13.63
N ASN A 208 8.71 45.39 14.53
CA ASN A 208 8.55 45.05 15.95
C ASN A 208 7.12 44.55 16.21
N TRP A 209 6.98 43.24 16.46
CA TRP A 209 5.68 42.64 16.76
C TRP A 209 5.32 42.82 18.24
N ASN A 210 4.04 42.97 18.55
CA ASN A 210 3.53 43.00 19.93
C ASN A 210 3.44 41.59 20.58
N ALA A 211 4.29 40.65 20.15
CA ALA A 211 4.41 39.30 20.71
C ALA A 211 5.44 39.27 21.86
N LYS A 212 5.40 38.27 22.74
CA LYS A 212 6.32 38.13 23.89
C LYS A 212 7.80 38.28 23.52
N ASP A 213 8.19 37.76 22.36
CA ASP A 213 9.58 37.77 21.87
C ASP A 213 9.88 38.90 20.87
N LYS A 214 8.90 39.79 20.61
CA LYS A 214 8.92 40.91 19.64
C LYS A 214 9.29 40.60 18.17
N LYS A 215 9.70 39.36 17.87
CA LYS A 215 10.19 38.92 16.55
C LYS A 215 9.28 37.91 15.84
N THR A 216 8.38 37.24 16.56
CA THR A 216 7.52 36.19 16.01
C THR A 216 6.34 36.80 15.25
N VAL A 217 6.21 36.46 13.97
CA VAL A 217 5.08 36.89 13.12
C VAL A 217 3.79 36.21 13.60
N PRO A 218 2.73 36.96 13.93
CA PRO A 218 1.44 36.37 14.30
C PRO A 218 0.78 35.67 13.11
N ILE A 219 0.53 34.37 13.23
CA ILE A 219 -0.16 33.57 12.21
C ILE A 219 -1.68 33.72 12.41
N SER A 220 -2.41 33.99 11.34
CA SER A 220 -3.89 34.03 11.33
C SER A 220 -4.43 32.94 10.42
N ALA A 221 -4.35 31.69 10.88
CA ALA A 221 -4.84 30.50 10.16
C ALA A 221 -6.05 29.89 10.89
N CYS A 222 -7.00 29.34 10.13
CA CYS A 222 -8.18 28.67 10.69
C CYS A 222 -7.81 27.29 11.26
N SER A 223 -7.06 26.52 10.48
CA SER A 223 -6.56 25.20 10.87
C SER A 223 -5.03 25.16 10.81
N ALA A 224 -4.44 24.35 11.68
CA ALA A 224 -3.00 24.06 11.60
C ALA A 224 -2.71 23.16 10.38
N GLU A 225 -1.48 23.22 9.89
CA GLU A 225 -1.02 22.34 8.82
C GLU A 225 -1.06 20.86 9.25
N CYS A 226 -1.47 19.98 8.35
CA CYS A 226 -1.56 18.55 8.63
C CYS A 226 -0.17 17.90 8.64
N TRP A 227 -0.03 16.89 9.51
CA TRP A 227 1.15 16.04 9.53
C TRP A 227 1.21 15.18 8.27
N LYS A 228 2.40 14.71 7.92
CA LYS A 228 2.54 13.76 6.81
C LYS A 228 1.72 12.49 7.07
N GLY A 229 1.11 11.94 6.03
CA GLY A 229 0.19 10.80 6.14
C GLY A 229 -1.25 11.15 6.52
N TYR A 230 -1.55 12.43 6.73
CA TYR A 230 -2.91 12.94 6.99
C TYR A 230 -3.42 13.79 5.84
N ARG A 231 -4.66 13.52 5.41
CA ARG A 231 -5.37 14.34 4.42
C ARG A 231 -6.15 15.46 5.10
N ARG A 232 -6.39 16.54 4.36
CA ARG A 232 -7.26 17.65 4.75
C ARG A 232 -8.71 17.30 4.45
N VAL A 233 -9.54 17.33 5.48
CA VAL A 233 -10.99 17.18 5.38
C VAL A 233 -11.62 18.55 5.63
N LEU A 234 -12.18 19.16 4.59
CA LEU A 234 -12.76 20.49 4.69
C LEU A 234 -13.88 20.54 5.74
N THR A 235 -13.76 21.47 6.67
CA THR A 235 -14.75 21.70 7.73
C THR A 235 -15.39 23.06 7.52
N GLY A 236 -16.65 23.05 7.07
CA GLY A 236 -17.43 24.27 6.85
C GLY A 236 -17.25 24.88 5.46
N ALA A 237 -17.50 26.19 5.34
CA ALA A 237 -17.61 26.88 4.06
C ALA A 237 -16.28 27.41 3.50
N HIS A 238 -15.24 27.54 4.32
CA HIS A 238 -13.96 28.13 3.91
C HIS A 238 -12.89 27.07 3.66
N VAL A 239 -12.17 27.18 2.54
CA VAL A 239 -11.12 26.23 2.12
C VAL A 239 -9.95 26.16 3.12
N CYS A 240 -9.71 27.24 3.87
CA CYS A 240 -8.64 27.29 4.88
C CYS A 240 -9.00 26.57 6.19
N CYS A 241 -10.27 26.17 6.37
CA CYS A 241 -10.74 25.48 7.58
C CYS A 241 -10.92 24.00 7.26
N PHE A 242 -10.06 23.18 7.83
CA PHE A 242 -10.07 21.73 7.65
C PHE A 242 -9.65 21.00 8.93
N ASN A 243 -10.06 19.74 9.03
CA ASN A 243 -9.52 18.78 9.99
C ASN A 243 -8.50 17.89 9.28
N CYS A 244 -7.54 17.36 10.05
CA CYS A 244 -6.58 16.38 9.55
C CYS A 244 -7.09 14.99 9.89
N GLU A 245 -7.19 14.13 8.88
CA GLU A 245 -7.62 12.74 9.03
C GLU A 245 -6.54 11.81 8.47
N ALA A 246 -6.24 10.73 9.19
CA ALA A 246 -5.25 9.74 8.77
C ALA A 246 -5.68 9.06 7.48
N CYS A 247 -4.76 8.88 6.53
CA CYS A 247 -5.03 8.02 5.39
C CYS A 247 -5.16 6.55 5.82
N PRO A 248 -6.10 5.80 5.22
CA PRO A 248 -6.26 4.38 5.49
C PRO A 248 -5.09 3.55 4.94
N ALA A 249 -4.94 2.33 5.45
CA ALA A 249 -3.92 1.39 4.98
C ALA A 249 -4.00 1.17 3.46
N GLY A 250 -2.84 1.06 2.82
CA GLY A 250 -2.72 0.91 1.36
C GLY A 250 -2.89 2.21 0.57
N THR A 251 -2.95 3.37 1.26
CA THR A 251 -3.02 4.69 0.63
C THR A 251 -1.99 5.66 1.22
N TYR A 252 -1.73 6.77 0.53
CA TYR A 252 -0.85 7.86 0.96
C TYR A 252 -1.36 9.22 0.46
N VAL A 253 -0.88 10.33 1.03
CA VAL A 253 -1.20 11.69 0.58
C VAL A 253 -0.13 12.20 -0.38
N ASP A 254 -0.56 12.73 -1.53
CA ASP A 254 0.33 13.39 -2.49
C ASP A 254 0.50 14.87 -2.14
N ILE A 255 1.70 15.43 -2.35
CA ILE A 255 1.99 16.85 -2.12
C ILE A 255 1.11 17.75 -2.99
N ASN A 256 0.74 17.28 -4.20
CA ASN A 256 -0.11 18.01 -5.12
C ASN A 256 -1.62 17.88 -4.81
N ASP A 257 -2.02 16.87 -4.03
CA ASP A 257 -3.42 16.62 -3.65
C ASP A 257 -3.49 16.26 -2.16
N LEU A 258 -3.62 17.30 -1.34
CA LEU A 258 -3.70 17.20 0.11
C LEU A 258 -5.09 16.76 0.61
N VAL A 259 -6.07 16.58 -0.28
CA VAL A 259 -7.46 16.27 0.08
C VAL A 259 -7.74 14.78 -0.08
N ASN A 260 -7.20 14.14 -1.13
CA ASN A 260 -7.47 12.74 -1.41
C ASN A 260 -6.27 11.83 -1.10
N CYS A 261 -6.53 10.71 -0.44
CA CYS A 261 -5.53 9.64 -0.31
C CYS A 261 -5.48 8.83 -1.61
N LYS A 262 -4.29 8.71 -2.20
CA LYS A 262 -4.06 7.90 -3.39
C LYS A 262 -3.67 6.46 -3.00
N PRO A 263 -4.14 5.43 -3.73
CA PRO A 263 -3.73 4.06 -3.46
C PRO A 263 -2.27 3.81 -3.83
N CYS A 264 -1.62 2.90 -3.10
CA CYS A 264 -0.29 2.39 -3.44
C CYS A 264 -0.31 1.53 -4.71
N GLU A 265 0.85 1.38 -5.35
CA GLU A 265 1.00 0.48 -6.48
C GLU A 265 0.76 -0.99 -6.11
N LYS A 266 0.56 -1.84 -7.13
CA LYS A 266 0.20 -3.25 -6.94
C LYS A 266 1.21 -4.01 -6.09
N ASP A 267 2.50 -3.74 -6.19
CA ASP A 267 3.54 -4.45 -5.42
C ASP A 267 3.95 -3.70 -4.15
N GLN A 268 3.20 -2.66 -3.80
CA GLN A 268 3.44 -1.80 -2.66
C GLN A 268 2.30 -1.84 -1.65
N TRP A 269 2.57 -1.40 -0.44
CA TRP A 269 1.62 -1.34 0.65
C TRP A 269 1.97 -0.19 1.60
N SER A 270 1.03 0.23 2.43
CA SER A 270 1.27 1.23 3.46
C SER A 270 0.45 0.93 4.70
N LEU A 271 0.97 1.31 5.86
CA LEU A 271 0.21 1.33 7.10
C LEU A 271 -0.76 2.53 7.11
N PRO A 272 -1.78 2.53 7.99
CA PRO A 272 -2.48 3.76 8.32
C PRO A 272 -1.47 4.85 8.75
N GLU A 273 -1.76 6.11 8.46
CA GLU A 273 -0.89 7.26 8.80
C GLU A 273 0.46 7.29 8.07
N SER A 274 0.69 6.38 7.12
CA SER A 274 1.94 6.37 6.34
C SER A 274 1.98 7.51 5.33
N ASP A 275 3.14 8.13 5.19
CA ASP A 275 3.41 9.19 4.22
C ASP A 275 3.98 8.67 2.89
N ALA A 276 4.33 7.39 2.85
CA ALA A 276 4.85 6.71 1.66
C ALA A 276 4.34 5.27 1.55
N CYS A 277 4.46 4.72 0.34
CA CYS A 277 4.25 3.31 0.07
C CYS A 277 5.57 2.54 0.17
N LEU A 278 5.52 1.35 0.77
CA LEU A 278 6.63 0.43 0.96
C LEU A 278 6.46 -0.76 0.03
N ASN A 279 7.57 -1.34 -0.43
CA ASN A 279 7.52 -2.56 -1.23
C ASN A 279 7.05 -3.75 -0.37
N ARG A 280 6.18 -4.60 -0.94
CA ARG A 280 5.76 -5.84 -0.29
C ARG A 280 6.90 -6.84 -0.21
N THR A 281 6.83 -7.70 0.80
CA THR A 281 7.81 -8.78 0.98
C THR A 281 7.38 -10.02 0.20
N VAL A 282 8.31 -10.60 -0.57
CA VAL A 282 8.03 -11.80 -1.36
C VAL A 282 8.31 -13.05 -0.52
N GLU A 283 7.29 -13.86 -0.27
CA GLU A 283 7.38 -15.12 0.47
C GLU A 283 7.26 -16.34 -0.46
N TYR A 284 8.18 -17.29 -0.24
CA TYR A 284 8.20 -18.63 -0.84
C TYR A 284 8.91 -19.56 0.16
N LEU A 285 9.14 -20.83 -0.20
CA LEU A 285 9.92 -21.77 0.62
C LEU A 285 11.40 -21.74 0.17
N PRO A 286 12.28 -20.92 0.77
CA PRO A 286 13.63 -20.75 0.27
C PRO A 286 14.53 -21.92 0.68
N TRP A 287 15.60 -22.15 -0.09
CA TRP A 287 16.59 -23.18 0.18
C TRP A 287 17.27 -23.07 1.55
N ASN A 288 17.41 -21.84 2.05
CA ASN A 288 18.11 -21.52 3.30
C ASN A 288 17.20 -21.53 4.54
N ASP A 289 15.93 -21.94 4.43
CA ASP A 289 15.04 -22.06 5.59
C ASP A 289 15.32 -23.37 6.35
N ILE A 290 15.15 -23.35 7.68
CA ILE A 290 15.32 -24.52 8.55
C ILE A 290 14.36 -25.63 8.13
N THR A 291 13.11 -25.26 7.82
CA THR A 291 12.09 -26.19 7.31
C THR A 291 12.56 -26.88 6.02
N SER A 292 13.12 -26.11 5.08
CA SER A 292 13.67 -26.65 3.83
C SER A 292 14.83 -27.60 4.09
N ALA A 293 15.76 -27.25 4.98
CA ALA A 293 16.89 -28.10 5.32
C ALA A 293 16.43 -29.48 5.86
N VAL A 294 15.46 -29.50 6.78
CA VAL A 294 14.91 -30.76 7.33
C VAL A 294 14.25 -31.61 6.25
N LEU A 295 13.47 -31.00 5.35
CA LEU A 295 12.79 -31.70 4.26
C LEU A 295 13.78 -32.23 3.22
N ILE A 296 14.80 -31.46 2.86
CA ILE A 296 15.85 -31.87 1.92
C ILE A 296 16.62 -33.06 2.49
N ILE A 297 17.08 -32.99 3.75
CA ILE A 297 17.80 -34.08 4.40
C ILE A 297 16.95 -35.35 4.41
N THR A 298 15.68 -35.23 4.80
CA THR A 298 14.75 -36.36 4.82
C THR A 298 14.56 -36.95 3.41
N SER A 299 14.39 -36.10 2.40
CA SER A 299 14.23 -36.52 0.99
C SER A 299 15.45 -37.25 0.45
N VAL A 300 16.66 -36.75 0.75
CA VAL A 300 17.92 -37.39 0.37
C VAL A 300 18.05 -38.74 1.06
N MET A 301 17.76 -38.83 2.36
CA MET A 301 17.79 -40.10 3.09
C MET A 301 16.78 -41.11 2.54
N THR A 302 15.56 -40.67 2.20
CA THR A 302 14.55 -41.51 1.56
C THR A 302 15.04 -42.03 0.20
N LEU A 303 15.59 -41.15 -0.64
CA LEU A 303 16.11 -41.53 -1.95
C LEU A 303 17.27 -42.54 -1.84
N LEU A 304 18.23 -42.29 -0.94
CA LEU A 304 19.33 -43.21 -0.69
C LEU A 304 18.82 -44.58 -0.20
N LEU A 305 17.83 -44.60 0.68
CA LEU A 305 17.20 -45.84 1.13
C LEU A 305 16.49 -46.58 -0.02
N THR A 306 15.78 -45.87 -0.90
CA THR A 306 15.16 -46.48 -2.10
C THR A 306 16.21 -47.07 -3.04
N VAL A 307 17.30 -46.36 -3.29
CA VAL A 307 18.38 -46.82 -4.17
C VAL A 307 19.12 -48.02 -3.55
N ALA A 308 19.40 -47.97 -2.25
CA ALA A 308 20.03 -49.09 -1.53
C ALA A 308 19.15 -50.35 -1.54
N THR A 309 17.84 -50.21 -1.34
CA THR A 309 16.90 -51.33 -1.43
C THR A 309 16.80 -51.87 -2.86
N ALA A 310 16.83 -51.01 -3.89
CA ALA A 310 16.91 -51.43 -5.28
C ALA A 310 18.20 -52.20 -5.59
N GLY A 311 19.35 -51.71 -5.13
CA GLY A 311 20.63 -52.39 -5.23
C GLY A 311 20.63 -53.77 -4.57
N LEU A 312 20.09 -53.86 -3.34
CA LEU A 312 19.97 -55.13 -2.63
C LEU A 312 19.13 -56.16 -3.41
N PHE A 313 18.00 -55.73 -3.97
CA PHE A 313 17.12 -56.60 -4.75
C PHE A 313 17.73 -56.99 -6.10
N LEU A 314 18.48 -56.07 -6.75
CA LEU A 314 19.24 -56.34 -7.97
C LEU A 314 20.29 -57.44 -7.74
N LEU A 315 21.07 -57.33 -6.66
CA LEU A 315 22.10 -58.31 -6.32
C LEU A 315 21.50 -59.69 -5.95
N ASN A 316 20.30 -59.70 -5.38
CA ASN A 316 19.61 -60.91 -4.92
C ASN A 316 18.47 -61.38 -5.85
N LEU A 317 18.46 -60.97 -7.13
CA LEU A 317 17.37 -61.24 -8.08
C LEU A 317 16.98 -62.71 -8.21
N ASN A 318 17.94 -63.62 -8.06
CA ASN A 318 17.73 -65.05 -8.20
C ASN A 318 17.18 -65.73 -6.94
N THR A 319 17.15 -65.03 -5.80
CA THR A 319 16.69 -65.56 -4.52
C THR A 319 15.17 -65.76 -4.50
N PRO A 320 14.66 -66.78 -3.77
CA PRO A 320 13.23 -67.08 -3.72
C PRO A 320 12.40 -65.94 -3.09
N VAL A 321 12.98 -65.13 -2.19
CA VAL A 321 12.30 -63.94 -1.63
C VAL A 321 12.05 -62.86 -2.69
N VAL A 322 13.02 -62.58 -3.56
CA VAL A 322 12.83 -61.56 -4.62
C VAL A 322 11.89 -62.08 -5.71
N LYS A 323 11.96 -63.38 -6.02
CA LYS A 323 11.00 -64.03 -6.94
C LYS A 323 9.58 -64.03 -6.38
N SER A 324 9.39 -64.26 -5.08
CA SER A 324 8.06 -64.18 -4.44
C SER A 324 7.56 -62.74 -4.31
N ALA A 325 8.47 -61.77 -4.27
CA ALA A 325 8.19 -60.33 -4.38
C ALA A 325 7.94 -59.84 -5.83
N SER A 326 7.51 -60.72 -6.74
CA SER A 326 7.19 -60.45 -8.16
C SER A 326 8.39 -60.26 -9.10
N GLY A 327 9.61 -60.62 -8.67
CA GLY A 327 10.80 -60.65 -9.52
C GLY A 327 11.16 -59.29 -10.11
N LYS A 328 11.31 -59.19 -11.44
CA LYS A 328 11.74 -57.96 -12.13
C LYS A 328 10.77 -56.77 -11.96
N THR A 329 9.47 -57.02 -11.74
CA THR A 329 8.48 -55.94 -11.51
C THR A 329 8.69 -55.22 -10.17
N CYS A 330 9.37 -55.87 -9.22
CA CYS A 330 9.79 -55.27 -7.96
C CYS A 330 10.77 -54.09 -8.17
N LEU A 331 11.65 -54.22 -9.16
CA LEU A 331 12.60 -53.17 -9.56
C LEU A 331 11.89 -52.00 -10.24
N LEU A 332 10.86 -52.28 -11.05
CA LEU A 332 10.01 -51.23 -11.63
C LEU A 332 9.34 -50.41 -10.53
N MET A 333 8.83 -51.07 -9.49
CA MET A 333 8.23 -50.40 -8.33
C MET A 333 9.24 -49.55 -7.56
N LEU A 334 10.45 -50.06 -7.27
CA LEU A 334 11.50 -49.29 -6.62
C LEU A 334 11.99 -48.10 -7.47
N SER A 335 12.13 -48.30 -8.79
CA SER A 335 12.46 -47.23 -9.72
C SER A 335 11.41 -46.13 -9.73
N SER A 336 10.12 -46.51 -9.69
CA SER A 336 9.03 -45.55 -9.63
C SER A 336 9.00 -44.79 -8.29
N LEU A 337 9.30 -45.45 -7.17
CA LEU A 337 9.43 -44.77 -5.86
C LEU A 337 10.63 -43.82 -5.80
N ALA A 338 11.75 -44.17 -6.45
CA ALA A 338 12.90 -43.28 -6.56
C ALA A 338 12.57 -42.03 -7.38
N CYS A 339 11.85 -42.21 -8.50
CA CYS A 339 11.37 -41.11 -9.34
C CYS A 339 10.36 -40.21 -8.58
N ALA A 340 9.43 -40.80 -7.84
CA ALA A 340 8.51 -40.09 -6.96
C ALA A 340 9.27 -39.28 -5.88
N SER A 341 10.34 -39.83 -5.31
CA SER A 341 11.19 -39.10 -4.35
C SER A 341 11.92 -37.92 -4.97
N CYS A 342 12.34 -38.04 -6.24
CA CYS A 342 13.03 -36.97 -6.96
C CYS A 342 12.12 -35.76 -7.26
N SER A 343 10.80 -35.96 -7.36
CA SER A 343 9.83 -34.87 -7.60
C SER A 343 9.89 -33.75 -6.55
N VAL A 344 10.36 -34.06 -5.34
CA VAL A 344 10.42 -33.13 -4.20
C VAL A 344 11.43 -31.99 -4.43
N PHE A 345 12.55 -32.25 -5.10
CA PHE A 345 13.67 -31.30 -5.14
C PHE A 345 13.36 -29.99 -5.87
N GLY A 346 12.42 -29.99 -6.81
CA GLY A 346 12.06 -28.79 -7.54
C GLY A 346 11.05 -27.88 -6.83
N HIS A 347 10.55 -28.26 -5.65
CA HIS A 347 9.60 -27.45 -4.87
C HIS A 347 10.27 -26.37 -4.01
N PHE A 348 11.60 -26.39 -3.89
CA PHE A 348 12.36 -25.39 -3.12
C PHE A 348 12.77 -24.20 -4.00
N GLY A 349 12.73 -23.01 -3.41
CA GLY A 349 13.08 -21.77 -4.10
C GLY A 349 11.91 -21.14 -4.86
N VAL A 350 12.24 -20.30 -5.83
CA VAL A 350 11.26 -19.57 -6.63
C VAL A 350 10.57 -20.55 -7.59
N PRO A 351 9.22 -20.63 -7.59
CA PRO A 351 8.50 -21.54 -8.46
C PRO A 351 8.71 -21.17 -9.93
N THR A 352 9.13 -22.14 -10.72
CA THR A 352 9.33 -21.98 -12.18
C THR A 352 8.15 -22.57 -12.95
N ALA A 353 7.90 -22.06 -14.16
CA ALA A 353 6.85 -22.60 -15.04
C ALA A 353 7.02 -24.10 -15.31
N VAL A 354 8.27 -24.55 -15.51
CA VAL A 354 8.60 -25.96 -15.71
C VAL A 354 8.39 -26.76 -14.42
N GLY A 355 8.81 -26.22 -13.27
CA GLY A 355 8.62 -26.86 -11.97
C GLY A 355 7.14 -27.10 -11.64
N CYS A 356 6.32 -26.04 -11.75
CA CYS A 356 4.87 -26.14 -11.51
C CYS A 356 4.18 -27.15 -12.44
N ALA A 357 4.61 -27.22 -13.71
CA ALA A 357 4.02 -28.12 -14.68
C ALA A 357 4.43 -29.59 -14.47
N PHE A 358 5.68 -29.89 -14.14
CA PHE A 358 6.18 -31.27 -14.20
C PHE A 358 6.38 -31.96 -12.86
N LEU A 359 6.67 -31.26 -11.76
CA LEU A 359 7.08 -31.92 -10.52
C LEU A 359 5.95 -32.73 -9.89
N ARG A 360 4.75 -32.15 -9.84
CA ARG A 360 3.56 -32.84 -9.32
C ARG A 360 3.16 -34.02 -10.21
N GLU A 361 3.16 -33.83 -11.52
CA GLU A 361 2.84 -34.87 -12.50
C GLU A 361 3.86 -36.03 -12.42
N LEU A 362 5.14 -35.71 -12.23
CA LEU A 362 6.19 -36.71 -12.03
C LEU A 362 5.89 -37.60 -10.82
N PHE A 363 5.44 -37.02 -9.70
CA PHE A 363 4.99 -37.78 -8.54
C PHE A 363 3.78 -38.66 -8.88
N CYS A 364 2.73 -38.06 -9.45
CA CYS A 364 1.47 -38.77 -9.73
C CYS A 364 1.67 -39.96 -10.68
N LEU A 365 2.39 -39.78 -11.78
CA LEU A 365 2.70 -40.85 -12.74
C LEU A 365 3.57 -41.93 -12.11
N SER A 366 4.61 -41.54 -11.38
CA SER A 366 5.51 -42.48 -10.72
C SER A 366 4.77 -43.31 -9.66
N PHE A 367 3.96 -42.67 -8.82
CA PHE A 367 3.21 -43.36 -7.79
C PHE A 367 2.05 -44.19 -8.37
N THR A 368 1.48 -43.81 -9.51
CA THR A 368 0.51 -44.63 -10.27
C THR A 368 1.11 -45.98 -10.64
N ILE A 369 2.34 -45.98 -11.17
CA ILE A 369 3.07 -47.20 -11.54
C ILE A 369 3.28 -48.07 -10.29
N CYS A 370 3.68 -47.47 -9.17
CA CYS A 370 3.85 -48.17 -7.90
C CYS A 370 2.54 -48.83 -7.42
N LEU A 371 1.45 -48.06 -7.35
CA LEU A 371 0.13 -48.57 -6.95
C LEU A 371 -0.37 -49.66 -7.89
N SER A 372 -0.12 -49.53 -9.20
CA SER A 372 -0.48 -50.55 -10.19
C SER A 372 0.23 -51.88 -9.93
N CYS A 373 1.53 -51.82 -9.62
CA CYS A 373 2.32 -53.00 -9.25
C CYS A 373 1.78 -53.66 -7.96
N ILE A 374 1.45 -52.84 -6.94
CA ILE A 374 0.90 -53.34 -5.67
C ILE A 374 -0.49 -53.94 -5.88
N ALA A 375 -1.36 -53.32 -6.69
CA ALA A 375 -2.69 -53.83 -7.00
C ALA A 375 -2.62 -55.23 -7.60
N VAL A 376 -1.76 -55.42 -8.61
CA VAL A 376 -1.52 -56.71 -9.26
C VAL A 376 -1.04 -57.75 -8.26
N ARG A 377 -0.08 -57.39 -7.39
CA ARG A 377 0.46 -58.30 -6.38
C ARG A 377 -0.60 -58.71 -5.38
N SER A 378 -1.34 -57.75 -4.84
CA SER A 378 -2.43 -57.99 -3.89
C SER A 378 -3.53 -58.85 -4.50
N PHE A 379 -3.90 -58.59 -5.76
CA PHE A 379 -4.85 -59.42 -6.50
C PHE A 379 -4.35 -60.86 -6.67
N GLN A 380 -3.09 -61.06 -7.06
CA GLN A 380 -2.48 -62.39 -7.18
C GLN A 380 -2.51 -63.17 -5.86
N ILE A 381 -2.22 -62.53 -4.71
CA ILE A 381 -2.36 -63.15 -3.37
C ILE A 381 -3.78 -63.67 -3.17
N VAL A 382 -4.77 -62.79 -3.38
CA VAL A 382 -6.17 -63.12 -3.09
C VAL A 382 -6.68 -64.22 -4.03
N CYS A 383 -6.28 -64.19 -5.30
CA CYS A 383 -6.60 -65.24 -6.25
C CYS A 383 -6.03 -66.59 -5.85
N ILE A 384 -4.75 -66.66 -5.47
CA ILE A 384 -4.10 -67.93 -5.09
C ILE A 384 -4.75 -68.53 -3.82
N PHE A 385 -4.96 -67.72 -2.77
CA PHE A 385 -5.37 -68.24 -1.46
C PHE A 385 -6.88 -68.30 -1.21
N LYS A 386 -7.67 -67.43 -1.85
CA LYS A 386 -9.10 -67.23 -1.51
C LYS A 386 -10.05 -67.47 -2.69
N MET A 387 -9.68 -67.04 -3.90
CA MET A 387 -10.56 -67.11 -5.09
C MET A 387 -10.24 -68.25 -6.07
N SER A 388 -9.18 -69.01 -5.82
CA SER A 388 -8.77 -70.20 -6.60
C SER A 388 -9.92 -71.21 -6.76
N GLY A 389 -10.82 -71.33 -5.78
CA GLY A 389 -12.00 -72.21 -5.84
C GLY A 389 -13.25 -71.62 -6.52
N LYS A 390 -13.33 -70.30 -6.78
CA LYS A 390 -14.53 -69.66 -7.34
C LYS A 390 -14.41 -69.27 -8.82
N LEU A 391 -13.21 -68.86 -9.28
CA LEU A 391 -12.96 -68.42 -10.67
C LEU A 391 -11.60 -68.91 -11.21
N PRO A 392 -11.36 -70.24 -11.28
CA PRO A 392 -10.07 -70.79 -11.72
C PRO A 392 -9.76 -70.47 -13.20
N LYS A 393 -10.74 -70.63 -14.09
CA LYS A 393 -10.55 -70.44 -15.55
C LYS A 393 -10.19 -69.01 -15.93
N ALA A 394 -10.80 -68.02 -15.29
CA ALA A 394 -10.53 -66.60 -15.58
C ALA A 394 -9.14 -66.16 -15.07
N TYR A 395 -8.73 -66.64 -13.89
CA TYR A 395 -7.40 -66.37 -13.34
C TYR A 395 -6.30 -67.05 -14.15
N GLU A 396 -6.51 -68.30 -14.57
CA GLU A 396 -5.57 -69.02 -15.43
C GLU A 396 -5.43 -68.36 -16.80
N PHE A 397 -6.54 -67.91 -17.40
CA PHE A 397 -6.50 -67.13 -18.64
C PHE A 397 -5.73 -65.81 -18.48
N TRP A 398 -5.99 -65.05 -17.41
CA TRP A 398 -5.32 -63.79 -17.13
C TRP A 398 -3.81 -63.97 -16.91
N THR A 399 -3.41 -64.98 -16.14
CA THR A 399 -1.99 -65.28 -15.91
C THR A 399 -1.29 -65.78 -17.17
N LYS A 400 -1.95 -66.62 -17.99
CA LYS A 400 -1.42 -67.14 -19.26
C LYS A 400 -1.22 -66.05 -20.31
N ASN A 401 -2.06 -65.02 -20.32
CA ASN A 401 -2.01 -63.93 -21.30
C ASN A 401 -1.25 -62.67 -20.81
N ASN A 402 -0.20 -62.85 -19.98
CA ASN A 402 0.61 -61.76 -19.42
C ASN A 402 -0.19 -60.67 -18.68
N GLY A 403 -1.34 -61.03 -18.11
CA GLY A 403 -2.28 -60.12 -17.45
C GLY A 403 -1.67 -59.15 -16.43
N PRO A 404 -0.72 -59.56 -15.55
CA PRO A 404 -0.01 -58.65 -14.66
C PRO A 404 0.64 -57.46 -15.38
N HIS A 405 1.33 -57.71 -16.48
CA HIS A 405 2.03 -56.67 -17.25
C HIS A 405 1.05 -55.80 -18.05
N VAL A 406 0.00 -56.42 -18.62
CA VAL A 406 -1.06 -55.70 -19.33
C VAL A 406 -1.78 -54.74 -18.39
N PHE A 407 -2.11 -55.17 -17.16
CA PHE A 407 -2.75 -54.30 -16.18
C PHE A 407 -1.88 -53.09 -15.85
N ILE A 408 -0.60 -53.30 -15.52
CA ILE A 408 0.34 -52.21 -15.19
C ILE A 408 0.45 -51.23 -16.37
N LEU A 409 0.55 -51.73 -17.60
CA LEU A 409 0.66 -50.89 -18.79
C LEU A 409 -0.62 -50.08 -19.04
N VAL A 410 -1.79 -50.71 -18.95
CA VAL A 410 -3.08 -50.04 -19.17
C VAL A 410 -3.35 -49.01 -18.08
N SER A 411 -3.16 -49.32 -16.80
CA SER A 411 -3.36 -48.36 -15.71
C SER A 411 -2.40 -47.19 -15.80
N SER A 412 -1.12 -47.44 -16.08
CA SER A 412 -0.12 -46.37 -16.26
C SER A 412 -0.42 -45.52 -17.49
N ALA A 413 -0.92 -46.10 -18.58
CA ALA A 413 -1.33 -45.36 -19.77
C ALA A 413 -2.56 -44.46 -19.51
N ILE A 414 -3.53 -44.93 -18.72
CA ILE A 414 -4.66 -44.11 -18.28
C ILE A 414 -4.17 -42.93 -17.44
N GLY A 415 -3.28 -43.18 -16.46
CA GLY A 415 -2.67 -42.11 -15.67
C GLY A 415 -1.94 -41.08 -16.53
N PHE A 416 -1.11 -41.54 -17.48
CA PHE A 416 -0.40 -40.68 -18.43
C PHE A 416 -1.36 -39.84 -19.29
N PHE A 417 -2.45 -40.43 -19.78
CA PHE A 417 -3.44 -39.70 -20.56
C PHE A 417 -4.14 -38.61 -19.72
N ILE A 418 -4.46 -38.88 -18.46
CA ILE A 418 -5.05 -37.90 -17.54
C ILE A 418 -4.07 -36.73 -17.30
N SER A 419 -2.80 -37.02 -17.01
CA SER A 419 -1.75 -35.99 -16.85
C SER A 419 -1.53 -35.18 -18.13
N LEU A 420 -1.55 -35.82 -19.30
CA LEU A 420 -1.44 -35.12 -20.58
C LEU A 420 -2.63 -34.17 -20.79
N LEU A 421 -3.84 -34.65 -20.53
CA LEU A 421 -5.05 -33.85 -20.64
C LEU A 421 -5.01 -32.64 -19.69
N ARG A 422 -4.51 -32.83 -18.47
CA ARG A 422 -4.28 -31.75 -17.50
C ARG A 422 -3.36 -30.67 -18.06
N ILE A 423 -2.19 -31.05 -18.57
CA ILE A 423 -1.18 -30.13 -19.10
C ILE A 423 -1.66 -29.37 -20.34
N VAL A 424 -2.49 -30.01 -21.18
CA VAL A 424 -3.04 -29.39 -22.40
C VAL A 424 -4.16 -28.40 -22.09
N LEU A 425 -5.09 -28.77 -21.18
CA LEU A 425 -6.29 -27.97 -20.94
C LEU A 425 -6.11 -26.87 -19.90
N ASP A 426 -5.34 -27.11 -18.84
CA ASP A 426 -5.14 -26.14 -17.76
C ASP A 426 -3.76 -26.37 -17.13
N ARG A 427 -2.74 -25.82 -17.79
CA ARG A 427 -1.33 -25.92 -17.39
C ARG A 427 -1.09 -25.16 -16.08
N PRO A 428 -0.53 -25.80 -15.03
CA PRO A 428 -0.09 -25.08 -13.83
C PRO A 428 1.02 -24.07 -14.15
N VAL A 429 0.86 -22.83 -13.68
CA VAL A 429 1.81 -21.72 -13.86
C VAL A 429 2.10 -21.04 -12.52
N PRO A 430 3.29 -20.44 -12.32
CA PRO A 430 3.57 -19.65 -11.13
C PRO A 430 2.67 -18.41 -11.08
N ILE A 431 2.09 -18.13 -9.92
CA ILE A 431 1.24 -16.98 -9.66
C ILE A 431 1.68 -16.23 -8.40
N GLU A 432 1.41 -14.94 -8.38
CA GLU A 432 1.63 -14.03 -7.25
C GLU A 432 0.31 -13.81 -6.52
N ASN A 433 0.22 -14.29 -5.30
CA ASN A 433 -0.98 -14.16 -4.49
C ASN A 433 -0.87 -12.98 -3.51
N TYR A 434 -1.71 -11.96 -3.74
CA TYR A 434 -1.78 -10.73 -2.94
C TYR A 434 -2.89 -10.75 -1.89
N SER A 435 -3.77 -11.76 -1.89
CA SER A 435 -4.96 -11.80 -1.03
C SER A 435 -4.68 -12.33 0.38
N ILE A 436 -3.48 -12.83 0.64
CA ILE A 436 -3.13 -13.48 1.91
C ILE A 436 -2.79 -12.45 2.98
N SER A 437 -2.00 -11.43 2.65
CA SER A 437 -1.64 -10.35 3.57
C SER A 437 -1.29 -9.07 2.78
N PRO A 438 -1.63 -7.87 3.28
CA PRO A 438 -1.40 -6.62 2.55
C PRO A 438 0.08 -6.28 2.37
N ASP A 439 0.94 -6.78 3.24
CA ASP A 439 2.40 -6.56 3.29
C ASP A 439 3.21 -7.64 2.55
N LYS A 440 2.56 -8.67 2.00
CA LYS A 440 3.22 -9.88 1.47
C LYS A 440 2.73 -10.28 0.09
N ILE A 441 3.63 -10.88 -0.68
CA ILE A 441 3.37 -11.54 -1.95
C ILE A 441 3.76 -13.00 -1.79
N VAL A 442 2.80 -13.92 -1.84
CA VAL A 442 3.10 -15.36 -1.76
C VAL A 442 3.20 -15.94 -3.16
N LEU A 443 4.34 -16.55 -3.48
CA LEU A 443 4.54 -17.23 -4.76
C LEU A 443 4.07 -18.68 -4.68
N GLU A 444 3.13 -19.06 -5.54
CA GLU A 444 2.55 -20.41 -5.58
C GLU A 444 2.31 -20.90 -7.02
N CYS A 445 2.01 -22.19 -7.20
CA CYS A 445 1.62 -22.74 -8.49
C CYS A 445 0.08 -22.74 -8.62
N SER A 446 -0.42 -22.33 -9.78
CA SER A 446 -1.86 -22.30 -10.06
C SER A 446 -2.47 -23.71 -10.19
N GLY A 447 -3.79 -23.79 -10.07
CA GLY A 447 -4.55 -24.97 -10.48
C GLY A 447 -4.49 -26.17 -9.52
N THR A 448 -4.03 -26.00 -8.27
CA THR A 448 -4.00 -27.09 -7.28
C THR A 448 -5.38 -27.66 -6.96
N GLN A 449 -6.44 -26.84 -6.99
CA GLN A 449 -7.85 -27.23 -6.82
C GLN A 449 -8.65 -27.25 -8.15
N SER A 450 -7.96 -27.28 -9.28
CA SER A 450 -8.62 -27.37 -10.59
C SER A 450 -9.35 -28.71 -10.77
N VAL A 451 -10.31 -28.75 -11.70
CA VAL A 451 -11.01 -29.99 -12.09
C VAL A 451 -10.01 -31.05 -12.57
N GLY A 452 -9.01 -30.66 -13.36
CA GLY A 452 -7.98 -31.58 -13.85
C GLY A 452 -7.16 -32.19 -12.70
N SER A 453 -6.78 -31.39 -11.72
CA SER A 453 -6.07 -31.87 -10.54
C SER A 453 -6.92 -32.84 -9.69
N ALA A 454 -8.23 -32.56 -9.58
CA ALA A 454 -9.17 -33.45 -8.90
C ALA A 454 -9.34 -34.79 -9.63
N MET A 455 -9.38 -34.79 -10.97
CA MET A 455 -9.45 -36.02 -11.77
C MET A 455 -8.23 -36.92 -11.57
N GLU A 456 -7.03 -36.34 -11.60
CA GLU A 456 -5.78 -37.08 -11.39
C GLU A 456 -5.70 -37.67 -9.97
N THR A 457 -6.02 -36.86 -8.96
CA THR A 457 -6.09 -37.30 -7.56
C THR A 457 -7.15 -38.38 -7.36
N GLY A 458 -8.31 -38.24 -8.02
CA GLY A 458 -9.40 -39.21 -7.98
C GLY A 458 -8.99 -40.56 -8.57
N TYR A 459 -8.26 -40.55 -9.69
CA TYR A 459 -7.73 -41.78 -10.30
C TYR A 459 -6.76 -42.50 -9.37
N MET A 460 -5.84 -41.75 -8.74
CA MET A 460 -4.90 -42.29 -7.75
C MET A 460 -5.60 -42.82 -6.50
N GLY A 461 -6.63 -42.10 -6.03
CA GLY A 461 -7.49 -42.54 -4.93
C GLY A 461 -8.24 -43.83 -5.26
N LEU A 462 -8.80 -43.95 -6.47
CA LEU A 462 -9.47 -45.17 -6.94
C LEU A 462 -8.50 -46.35 -7.00
N LEU A 463 -7.31 -46.16 -7.57
CA LEU A 463 -6.30 -47.21 -7.65
C LEU A 463 -5.83 -47.62 -6.26
N SER A 464 -5.58 -46.66 -5.36
CA SER A 464 -5.26 -46.93 -3.95
C SER A 464 -6.37 -47.68 -3.22
N PHE A 465 -7.64 -47.34 -3.48
CA PHE A 465 -8.79 -48.06 -2.91
C PHE A 465 -8.87 -49.50 -3.42
N LEU A 466 -8.63 -49.74 -4.72
CA LEU A 466 -8.55 -51.08 -5.29
C LEU A 466 -7.40 -51.89 -4.64
N CYS A 467 -6.22 -51.28 -4.47
CA CYS A 467 -5.11 -51.89 -3.74
C CYS A 467 -5.51 -52.25 -2.30
N PHE A 468 -6.18 -51.32 -1.61
CA PHE A 468 -6.62 -51.51 -0.23
C PHE A 468 -7.63 -52.64 -0.12
N ALA A 469 -8.62 -52.71 -1.02
CA ALA A 469 -9.62 -53.77 -1.05
C ALA A 469 -8.98 -55.16 -1.22
N PHE A 470 -8.09 -55.33 -2.20
CA PHE A 470 -7.38 -56.60 -2.39
C PHE A 470 -6.47 -56.94 -1.22
N SER A 471 -5.74 -55.96 -0.70
CA SER A 471 -4.87 -56.15 0.47
C SER A 471 -5.67 -56.56 1.72
N TYR A 472 -6.83 -55.93 1.96
CA TYR A 472 -7.71 -56.24 3.08
C TYR A 472 -8.35 -57.63 2.94
N MET A 473 -8.73 -58.06 1.73
CA MET A 473 -9.22 -59.43 1.49
C MET A 473 -8.18 -60.51 1.85
N GLY A 474 -6.91 -60.16 1.79
CA GLY A 474 -5.77 -60.98 2.21
C GLY A 474 -5.50 -60.96 3.72
N LYS A 475 -6.28 -60.28 4.56
CA LYS A 475 -6.00 -60.20 6.01
C LYS A 475 -6.06 -61.55 6.74
N ASP A 476 -6.83 -62.50 6.21
CA ASP A 476 -7.05 -63.84 6.78
C ASP A 476 -5.99 -64.86 6.31
N LEU A 477 -4.90 -64.40 5.70
CA LEU A 477 -3.74 -65.21 5.33
C LEU A 477 -3.07 -65.81 6.59
N PRO A 478 -2.35 -66.94 6.48
CA PRO A 478 -1.76 -67.62 7.64
C PRO A 478 -0.90 -66.67 8.48
N ALA A 479 -0.84 -66.88 9.80
CA ALA A 479 -0.21 -65.96 10.77
C ALA A 479 1.24 -65.55 10.44
N ASN A 480 1.95 -66.36 9.64
CA ASN A 480 3.32 -66.10 9.19
C ASN A 480 3.40 -65.20 7.94
N TYR A 481 2.29 -64.80 7.33
CA TYR A 481 2.22 -64.00 6.10
C TYR A 481 1.67 -62.59 6.36
N ASN A 482 2.46 -61.76 7.05
CA ASN A 482 2.08 -60.40 7.46
C ASN A 482 2.17 -59.34 6.33
N GLU A 483 2.47 -59.73 5.09
CA GLU A 483 2.65 -58.82 3.94
C GLU A 483 1.40 -57.97 3.68
N ALA A 484 0.21 -58.60 3.66
CA ALA A 484 -1.05 -57.90 3.40
C ALA A 484 -1.39 -56.85 4.48
N LYS A 485 -1.04 -57.11 5.75
CA LYS A 485 -1.28 -56.16 6.85
C LYS A 485 -0.40 -54.91 6.72
N CYS A 486 0.88 -55.10 6.37
CA CYS A 486 1.83 -53.99 6.21
C CYS A 486 1.51 -53.11 4.99
N VAL A 487 1.09 -53.72 3.87
CA VAL A 487 0.63 -52.98 2.68
C VAL A 487 -0.62 -52.15 3.00
N THR A 488 -1.57 -52.74 3.72
CA THR A 488 -2.80 -52.04 4.14
C THR A 488 -2.47 -50.82 5.01
N PHE A 489 -1.56 -50.95 5.98
CA PHE A 489 -1.08 -49.83 6.80
C PHE A 489 -0.42 -48.73 5.95
N SER A 490 0.38 -49.10 4.96
CA SER A 490 1.05 -48.16 4.04
C SER A 490 0.05 -47.36 3.22
N LEU A 491 -1.00 -48.02 2.71
CA LEU A 491 -2.07 -47.39 1.94
C LEU A 491 -2.92 -46.46 2.82
N LEU A 492 -3.17 -46.82 4.08
CA LEU A 492 -3.85 -45.93 5.03
C LEU A 492 -3.01 -44.67 5.31
N LEU A 493 -1.69 -44.82 5.52
CA LEU A 493 -0.80 -43.69 5.72
C LEU A 493 -0.80 -42.75 4.50
N TYR A 494 -0.79 -43.30 3.28
CA TYR A 494 -0.95 -42.52 2.05
C TYR A 494 -2.26 -41.73 2.05
N LEU A 495 -3.39 -42.39 2.26
CA LEU A 495 -4.71 -41.74 2.22
C LEU A 495 -4.85 -40.63 3.26
N VAL A 496 -4.38 -40.86 4.49
CA VAL A 496 -4.40 -39.87 5.57
C VAL A 496 -3.49 -38.68 5.25
N SER A 497 -2.30 -38.93 4.71
CA SER A 497 -1.34 -37.87 4.37
C SER A 497 -1.87 -36.94 3.27
N TRP A 498 -2.46 -37.50 2.22
CA TRP A 498 -3.04 -36.70 1.13
C TRP A 498 -4.31 -35.96 1.56
N LEU A 499 -5.15 -36.59 2.38
CA LEU A 499 -6.28 -35.90 2.98
C LEU A 499 -5.80 -34.71 3.83
N GLY A 500 -4.76 -34.90 4.64
CA GLY A 500 -4.14 -33.85 5.46
C GLY A 500 -3.54 -32.71 4.63
N PHE A 501 -2.93 -33.01 3.49
CA PHE A 501 -2.43 -31.97 2.57
C PHE A 501 -3.57 -31.12 2.01
N TYR A 502 -4.63 -31.74 1.48
CA TYR A 502 -5.74 -31.00 0.87
C TYR A 502 -6.54 -30.18 1.89
N THR A 503 -6.73 -30.70 3.10
CA THR A 503 -7.37 -29.93 4.19
C THR A 503 -6.51 -28.73 4.57
N THR A 504 -5.19 -28.92 4.71
CA THR A 504 -4.27 -27.82 5.00
C THR A 504 -4.25 -26.78 3.88
N TYR A 505 -4.23 -27.19 2.61
CA TYR A 505 -4.28 -26.27 1.47
C TYR A 505 -5.58 -25.45 1.43
N ALA A 506 -6.71 -26.02 1.87
CA ALA A 506 -7.99 -25.33 1.91
C ALA A 506 -8.06 -24.28 3.04
N VAL A 507 -7.45 -24.56 4.20
CA VAL A 507 -7.52 -23.73 5.41
C VAL A 507 -6.37 -22.73 5.50
N TYR A 508 -5.17 -23.16 5.13
CA TYR A 508 -3.93 -22.41 5.26
C TYR A 508 -3.39 -22.03 3.87
N LYS A 509 -3.25 -20.73 3.65
CA LYS A 509 -2.59 -20.16 2.48
C LYS A 509 -1.37 -19.37 2.95
N GLY A 510 -0.18 -19.84 2.62
CA GLY A 510 1.06 -19.18 3.02
C GLY A 510 2.29 -19.90 2.48
N LYS A 511 3.47 -19.44 2.86
CA LYS A 511 4.74 -19.95 2.33
C LYS A 511 5.02 -21.44 2.58
N TYR A 512 4.38 -22.05 3.56
CA TYR A 512 4.58 -23.47 3.91
C TYR A 512 3.66 -24.45 3.17
N THR A 513 2.73 -23.97 2.32
CA THR A 513 1.91 -24.84 1.47
C THR A 513 2.71 -25.90 0.69
N PRO A 514 3.82 -25.57 -0.01
CA PRO A 514 4.66 -26.58 -0.68
C PRO A 514 5.31 -27.57 0.31
N ALA A 515 5.63 -27.17 1.53
CA ALA A 515 6.20 -28.06 2.54
C ALA A 515 5.24 -29.21 2.91
N PHE A 516 3.94 -28.92 3.06
CA PHE A 516 2.94 -29.96 3.32
C PHE A 516 2.78 -30.95 2.16
N ASN A 517 2.92 -30.49 0.90
CA ASN A 517 2.95 -31.37 -0.26
C ASN A 517 4.14 -32.33 -0.19
N ILE A 518 5.34 -31.80 0.08
CA ILE A 518 6.56 -32.59 0.23
C ILE A 518 6.40 -33.64 1.33
N VAL A 519 5.84 -33.27 2.49
CA VAL A 519 5.58 -34.21 3.58
C VAL A 519 4.63 -35.33 3.14
N ALA A 520 3.57 -35.02 2.40
CA ALA A 520 2.65 -36.04 1.88
C ALA A 520 3.33 -36.99 0.88
N VAL A 521 4.18 -36.48 -0.01
CA VAL A 521 4.99 -37.28 -0.95
C VAL A 521 5.95 -38.20 -0.19
N LEU A 522 6.73 -37.66 0.76
CA LEU A 522 7.69 -38.44 1.55
C LEU A 522 7.00 -39.51 2.40
N ALA A 523 5.88 -39.18 3.04
CA ALA A 523 5.08 -40.15 3.80
C ALA A 523 4.56 -41.28 2.90
N SER A 524 4.17 -40.97 1.65
CA SER A 524 3.72 -41.95 0.65
C SER A 524 4.85 -42.92 0.28
N VAL A 525 6.05 -42.40 -0.01
CA VAL A 525 7.21 -43.22 -0.39
C VAL A 525 7.72 -44.05 0.80
N LEU A 526 7.93 -43.41 1.95
CA LEU A 526 8.39 -44.07 3.18
C LEU A 526 7.39 -45.12 3.66
N GLY A 527 6.09 -44.86 3.53
CA GLY A 527 5.04 -45.83 3.78
C GLY A 527 5.23 -47.09 2.95
N MET A 528 5.40 -46.96 1.62
CA MET A 528 5.60 -48.10 0.73
C MET A 528 6.92 -48.84 0.97
N LEU A 529 8.02 -48.12 1.20
CA LEU A 529 9.31 -48.71 1.57
C LEU A 529 9.20 -49.49 2.88
N GLY A 530 8.64 -48.86 3.91
CA GLY A 530 8.50 -49.42 5.25
C GLY A 530 7.56 -50.62 5.29
N GLY A 531 6.39 -50.55 4.66
CA GLY A 531 5.41 -51.62 4.76
C GLY A 531 5.62 -52.76 3.78
N TYR A 532 6.05 -52.51 2.53
CA TYR A 532 6.19 -53.58 1.54
C TYR A 532 7.62 -54.14 1.45
N PHE A 533 8.63 -53.26 1.42
CA PHE A 533 10.01 -53.67 1.14
C PHE A 533 10.81 -54.00 2.40
N MET A 534 10.58 -53.29 3.51
CA MET A 534 11.34 -53.48 4.75
C MET A 534 11.27 -54.92 5.30
N PRO A 535 10.10 -55.59 5.35
CA PRO A 535 10.03 -56.98 5.82
C PRO A 535 10.87 -57.94 4.95
N LYS A 536 10.96 -57.66 3.65
CA LYS A 536 11.73 -58.47 2.70
C LYS A 536 13.23 -58.20 2.80
N CYS A 537 13.63 -56.94 2.97
CA CYS A 537 15.01 -56.58 3.25
C CYS A 537 15.49 -57.23 4.56
N TYR A 538 14.65 -57.24 5.60
CA TYR A 538 14.93 -57.91 6.87
C TYR A 538 15.18 -59.41 6.69
N ILE A 539 14.36 -60.10 5.90
CA ILE A 539 14.57 -61.53 5.61
C ILE A 539 15.87 -61.77 4.84
N ILE A 540 16.16 -60.96 3.82
CA ILE A 540 17.36 -61.11 2.98
C ILE A 540 18.65 -60.89 3.81
N LEU A 541 18.68 -59.88 4.69
CA LEU A 541 19.89 -59.49 5.42
C LEU A 541 20.07 -60.23 6.75
N LEU A 542 19.01 -60.44 7.52
CA LEU A 542 19.10 -60.88 8.92
C LEU A 542 18.52 -62.28 9.18
N LYS A 543 17.75 -62.84 8.25
CA LYS A 543 17.14 -64.19 8.38
C LYS A 543 17.28 -65.03 7.09
N PRO A 544 18.51 -65.30 6.62
CA PRO A 544 18.74 -66.06 5.39
C PRO A 544 18.13 -67.47 5.41
N GLN A 545 17.91 -68.06 6.59
CA GLN A 545 17.23 -69.36 6.74
C GLN A 545 15.77 -69.35 6.23
N LEU A 546 15.11 -68.19 6.22
CA LEU A 546 13.75 -68.01 5.67
C LEU A 546 13.76 -67.74 4.15
N ASN A 547 14.95 -67.54 3.56
CA ASN A 547 15.15 -67.28 2.12
C ASN A 547 15.36 -68.59 1.34
N THR A 548 14.54 -69.61 1.60
CA THR A 548 14.61 -70.92 0.93
C THR A 548 13.27 -71.27 0.28
N ALA A 549 13.29 -71.96 -0.87
CA ALA A 549 12.06 -72.40 -1.53
C ALA A 549 11.22 -73.36 -0.66
N ALA A 550 11.90 -74.21 0.12
CA ALA A 550 11.27 -75.13 1.06
C ALA A 550 10.45 -74.41 2.14
N HIS A 551 10.93 -73.28 2.66
CA HIS A 551 10.20 -72.49 3.64
C HIS A 551 8.88 -71.95 3.06
N PHE A 552 8.92 -71.36 1.86
CA PHE A 552 7.71 -70.84 1.19
C PHE A 552 6.72 -71.96 0.84
N GLN A 553 7.19 -73.12 0.38
CA GLN A 553 6.33 -74.28 0.10
C GLN A 553 5.65 -74.83 1.36
N ASN A 554 6.39 -74.93 2.47
CA ASN A 554 5.86 -75.39 3.75
C ASN A 554 4.76 -74.44 4.29
N CYS A 555 4.96 -73.12 4.16
CA CYS A 555 3.92 -72.14 4.53
C CYS A 555 2.62 -72.28 3.71
N ILE A 556 2.73 -72.58 2.41
CA ILE A 556 1.55 -72.81 1.56
C ILE A 556 0.84 -74.10 1.98
N GLN A 557 1.59 -75.19 2.18
CA GLN A 557 1.05 -76.50 2.59
C GLN A 557 0.31 -76.43 3.94
N MET A 558 0.92 -75.79 4.94
CA MET A 558 0.30 -75.58 6.26
C MET A 558 -1.03 -74.82 6.19
N TYR A 559 -1.19 -73.89 5.25
CA TYR A 559 -2.44 -73.16 5.09
C TYR A 559 -3.53 -74.01 4.43
N THR A 560 -3.16 -74.78 3.39
CA THR A 560 -4.10 -75.66 2.71
C THR A 560 -4.62 -76.79 3.59
N THR A 561 -3.79 -77.38 4.46
CA THR A 561 -4.23 -78.43 5.39
C THR A 561 -5.11 -77.89 6.52
N LYS A 562 -4.80 -76.71 7.07
CA LYS A 562 -5.63 -76.11 8.13
C LYS A 562 -7.05 -75.72 7.67
N LYS A 563 -7.25 -75.55 6.36
CA LYS A 563 -8.56 -75.24 5.75
C LYS A 563 -9.34 -76.48 5.32
N SER A 564 -8.72 -77.67 5.23
CA SER A 564 -9.42 -78.93 4.98
C SER A 564 -9.99 -79.57 6.25
N ASP A 565 -9.52 -79.14 7.42
CA ASP A 565 -9.96 -79.64 8.74
C ASP A 565 -11.10 -78.79 9.38
N HIS A 566 -11.62 -77.81 8.64
CA HIS A 566 -12.81 -76.99 8.95
C HIS A 566 -13.73 -76.98 7.76
#